data_AF-A0A353Q5Z8-F1
#
_entry.id   AF-A0A353Q5Z8-F1
#
_cell.length_a   1.000
_cell.length_b   1.000
_cell.length_c   1.000
_cell.angle_alpha   90.00
_cell.angle_beta   90.00
_cell.angle_gamma   90.00
#
_symmetry.space_group_name_H-M   'P 1'
#
loop_
_entity.id
_entity.type
_entity.pdbx_description
1 polymer ?
#
loop_
_entity_poly.entity_id
_entity_poly.type
_entity_poly.pdbx_seq_one_letter_code
_entity_poly.pdbx_strand_id
1 'polypeptide(L)'
;MRKSIKKKFAVKSKKGKEKSVASYKGWCMQCNGANLFKNITGMSFSEFGIKANENTIDGKPFYDIPTRRIAELVNRKIRVLDFIDGVKTKQGEGRVVMKIQDELGYEYKVITSSHKIRDILVQARELENKGTKVFPQSTEIRCNIFSNGAKEYYLI
;
A
#
# COMPACT_ATOMS: atom_id res chain seq x y z
N MET A 1 11.90 8.98 -26.30
CA MET A 1 12.11 10.14 -27.22
C MET A 1 11.12 10.08 -28.40
N ARG A 2 10.36 11.16 -28.70
CA ARG A 2 9.33 11.22 -29.76
C ARG A 2 9.92 10.98 -31.18
N LYS A 3 9.15 10.33 -32.07
CA LYS A 3 9.56 10.01 -33.48
C LYS A 3 10.03 11.23 -34.27
N SER A 4 9.42 12.39 -34.06
CA SER A 4 9.79 13.65 -34.71
C SER A 4 11.20 14.14 -34.34
N ILE A 5 11.62 13.90 -33.10
CA ILE A 5 12.94 14.27 -32.58
C ILE A 5 14.03 13.38 -33.22
N LYS A 6 13.76 12.08 -33.34
CA LYS A 6 14.66 11.13 -34.04
C LYS A 6 14.90 11.52 -35.50
N LYS A 7 13.85 11.96 -36.21
CA LYS A 7 13.96 12.45 -37.59
C LYS A 7 14.83 13.70 -37.71
N LYS A 8 14.78 14.62 -36.75
CA LYS A 8 15.60 15.85 -36.74
C LYS A 8 17.08 15.56 -36.47
N PHE A 9 17.41 14.59 -35.63
CA PHE A 9 18.81 14.16 -35.41
C PHE A 9 19.41 13.41 -36.60
N ALA A 10 18.58 12.81 -37.46
CA ALA A 10 19.00 12.06 -38.64
C ALA A 10 19.27 12.94 -39.87
N VAL A 11 19.18 14.27 -39.76
CA VAL A 11 19.45 15.18 -40.89
C VAL A 11 20.95 15.11 -41.23
N LYS A 12 21.21 14.66 -42.47
CA LYS A 12 22.52 14.39 -43.08
C LYS A 12 23.49 15.58 -42.95
N SER A 13 24.53 15.46 -42.12
CA SER A 13 25.78 16.20 -42.32
C SER A 13 26.59 15.55 -43.45
N LYS A 14 27.22 16.38 -44.28
CA LYS A 14 28.04 16.01 -45.46
C LYS A 14 29.38 15.34 -45.11
N LYS A 15 29.71 15.10 -43.83
CA LYS A 15 30.96 14.42 -43.42
C LYS A 15 30.66 13.19 -42.57
N GLY A 16 31.04 12.02 -43.07
CA GLY A 16 30.58 10.69 -42.63
C GLY A 16 30.85 10.25 -41.18
N LYS A 17 31.52 11.05 -40.34
CA LYS A 17 31.79 10.69 -38.94
C LYS A 17 30.66 11.06 -37.97
N GLU A 18 29.95 12.16 -38.20
CA GLU A 18 28.95 12.68 -37.24
C GLU A 18 27.69 11.82 -37.12
N LYS A 19 27.30 11.11 -38.19
CA LYS A 19 26.14 10.20 -38.15
C LYS A 19 26.37 9.01 -37.24
N SER A 20 27.59 8.47 -37.24
CA SER A 20 27.94 7.34 -36.37
C SER A 20 27.93 7.81 -34.92
N VAL A 21 28.58 8.94 -34.63
CA VAL A 21 28.58 9.56 -33.30
C VAL A 21 27.18 9.90 -32.80
N ALA A 22 26.28 10.42 -33.65
CA ALA A 22 24.89 10.69 -33.27
C ALA A 22 24.08 9.41 -32.97
N SER A 23 24.35 8.33 -33.71
CA SER A 23 23.73 7.02 -33.50
C SER A 23 24.20 6.39 -32.18
N TYR A 24 25.52 6.42 -31.93
CA TYR A 24 26.12 5.99 -30.66
C TYR A 24 25.69 6.87 -29.49
N LYS A 25 25.62 8.20 -29.66
CA LYS A 25 25.11 9.12 -28.63
C LYS A 25 23.66 8.84 -28.30
N GLY A 26 22.83 8.50 -29.30
CA GLY A 26 21.45 8.06 -29.09
C GLY A 26 21.34 6.76 -28.30
N TRP A 27 22.23 5.79 -28.58
CA TRP A 27 22.35 4.57 -27.80
C TRP A 27 22.83 4.82 -26.37
N CYS A 28 23.86 5.64 -26.16
CA CYS A 28 24.34 5.98 -24.81
C CYS A 28 23.31 6.80 -24.01
N MET A 29 22.54 7.68 -24.66
CA MET A 29 21.51 8.51 -24.01
C MET A 29 20.15 7.81 -23.82
N GLN A 30 19.94 6.64 -24.44
CA GLN A 30 18.72 5.83 -24.27
C GLN A 30 18.99 4.46 -23.65
N CYS A 31 20.25 4.03 -23.53
CA CYS A 31 20.62 2.89 -22.71
C CYS A 31 20.34 3.25 -21.27
N ASN A 32 19.26 2.70 -20.73
CA ASN A 32 19.07 2.59 -19.31
C ASN A 32 20.03 1.50 -18.81
N GLY A 33 21.34 1.84 -18.76
CA GLY A 33 22.42 0.90 -18.47
C GLY A 33 22.22 0.17 -17.13
N ALA A 34 21.61 0.83 -16.15
CA ALA A 34 21.22 0.21 -14.88
C ALA A 34 20.15 -0.88 -15.06
N ASN A 35 19.13 -0.65 -15.90
CA ASN A 35 18.09 -1.64 -16.19
C ASN A 35 18.62 -2.79 -17.05
N LEU A 36 19.50 -2.48 -18.02
CA LEU A 36 20.17 -3.50 -18.83
C LEU A 36 21.10 -4.37 -17.99
N PHE A 37 21.90 -3.77 -17.11
CA PHE A 37 22.77 -4.48 -16.18
C PHE A 37 21.94 -5.39 -15.27
N LYS A 38 20.88 -4.87 -14.64
CA LYS A 38 19.94 -5.66 -13.83
C LYS A 38 19.35 -6.86 -14.60
N ASN A 39 18.94 -6.67 -15.85
CA ASN A 39 18.38 -7.74 -16.68
C ASN A 39 19.42 -8.78 -17.12
N ILE A 40 20.67 -8.37 -17.35
CA ILE A 40 21.76 -9.27 -17.77
C ILE A 40 22.29 -10.06 -16.57
N THR A 41 22.48 -9.40 -15.43
CA THR A 41 23.06 -10.04 -14.25
C THR A 41 22.03 -10.78 -13.40
N GLY A 42 20.74 -10.53 -13.58
CA GLY A 42 19.64 -11.06 -12.73
C GLY A 42 19.59 -10.40 -11.35
N MET A 43 20.75 -10.11 -10.77
CA MET A 43 20.99 -9.57 -9.43
C MET A 43 19.94 -8.57 -8.92
N SER A 44 18.89 -9.11 -8.31
CA SER A 44 17.94 -8.38 -7.48
C SER A 44 18.03 -8.92 -6.06
N PHE A 45 17.82 -8.08 -5.04
CA PHE A 45 17.84 -8.53 -3.64
C PHE A 45 16.90 -9.71 -3.37
N SER A 46 15.81 -9.81 -4.16
CA SER A 46 14.89 -10.94 -4.18
C SER A 46 15.56 -12.26 -4.56
N GLU A 47 16.49 -12.26 -5.51
CA GLU A 47 17.24 -13.45 -5.95
C GLU A 47 18.30 -13.88 -4.94
N PHE A 48 18.83 -12.94 -4.15
CA PHE A 48 19.75 -13.23 -3.04
C PHE A 48 19.05 -13.81 -1.80
N GLY A 49 17.73 -14.06 -1.86
CA GLY A 49 16.96 -14.57 -0.73
C GLY A 49 16.79 -13.56 0.41
N ILE A 50 17.20 -12.31 0.20
CA ILE A 50 17.05 -11.23 1.18
C ILE A 50 15.61 -10.72 1.09
N LYS A 51 14.74 -11.34 1.87
CA LYS A 51 13.36 -10.87 2.06
C LYS A 51 13.35 -9.80 3.15
N ALA A 52 12.61 -8.72 2.93
CA ALA A 52 12.29 -7.79 3.99
C ALA A 52 11.52 -8.54 5.09
N ASN A 53 11.77 -8.20 6.35
CA ASN A 53 11.10 -8.83 7.48
C ASN A 53 9.58 -8.64 7.33
N GLU A 54 8.82 -9.73 7.32
CA GLU A 54 7.36 -9.72 7.15
C GLU A 54 6.65 -9.13 8.38
N ASN A 55 7.37 -9.04 9.50
CA ASN A 55 6.88 -8.49 10.74
C ASN A 55 7.25 -7.00 10.89
N THR A 56 6.37 -6.25 11.54
CA THR A 56 6.65 -4.88 11.98
C THR A 56 7.82 -4.90 12.99
N ILE A 57 8.44 -3.74 13.25
CA ILE A 57 9.50 -3.57 14.27
C ILE A 57 9.09 -4.20 15.62
N ASP A 58 7.79 -4.20 15.93
CA ASP A 58 7.22 -4.75 17.16
C ASP A 58 6.90 -6.27 17.10
N GLY A 59 7.31 -6.98 16.05
CA GLY A 59 7.02 -8.41 15.87
C GLY A 59 5.57 -8.74 15.49
N LYS A 60 4.71 -7.73 15.28
CA LYS A 60 3.31 -7.91 14.89
C LYS A 60 3.17 -8.12 13.38
N PRO A 61 2.22 -8.98 12.94
CA PRO A 61 2.00 -9.23 11.53
C PRO A 61 1.67 -7.93 10.80
N PHE A 62 2.22 -7.75 9.60
CA PHE A 62 1.95 -6.56 8.79
C PHE A 62 1.04 -6.92 7.63
N TYR A 63 -0.04 -6.15 7.45
CA TYR A 63 -0.87 -6.28 6.26
C TYR A 63 -0.25 -5.49 5.10
N ASP A 64 0.30 -6.18 4.10
CA ASP A 64 0.81 -5.58 2.87
C ASP A 64 -0.32 -5.25 1.88
N ILE A 65 -1.23 -4.38 2.32
CA ILE A 65 -2.46 -4.00 1.63
C ILE A 65 -2.56 -2.47 1.61
N PRO A 66 -3.14 -1.84 0.56
CA PRO A 66 -3.34 -0.40 0.50
C PRO A 66 -4.12 0.13 1.72
N THR A 67 -3.71 1.31 2.20
CA THR A 67 -4.36 1.97 3.35
C THR A 67 -5.49 2.87 2.87
N ARG A 68 -6.68 2.76 3.48
CA ARG A 68 -7.82 3.65 3.27
C ARG A 68 -8.07 4.51 4.51
N ARG A 69 -8.55 5.73 4.30
CA ARG A 69 -8.97 6.61 5.41
C ARG A 69 -10.35 6.17 5.90
N ILE A 70 -10.53 6.13 7.23
CA ILE A 70 -11.81 5.75 7.84
C ILE A 70 -12.97 6.66 7.40
N ALA A 71 -12.68 7.94 7.14
CA ALA A 71 -13.67 8.92 6.68
C ALA A 71 -14.27 8.58 5.30
N GLU A 72 -13.54 7.87 4.44
CA GLU A 72 -14.03 7.47 3.10
C GLU A 72 -14.96 6.25 3.16
N LEU A 73 -14.94 5.53 4.28
CA LEU A 73 -15.66 4.27 4.50
C LEU A 73 -16.91 4.47 5.37
N VAL A 74 -17.19 5.70 5.78
CA VAL A 74 -18.39 6.04 6.57
C VAL A 74 -19.63 5.79 5.71
N ASN A 75 -20.66 5.20 6.32
CA ASN A 75 -21.94 4.85 5.70
C ASN A 75 -21.84 3.86 4.53
N ARG A 76 -20.77 3.07 4.47
CA ARG A 76 -20.62 1.95 3.53
C ARG A 76 -20.65 0.63 4.28
N LYS A 77 -21.20 -0.41 3.66
CA LYS A 77 -21.09 -1.77 4.19
C LYS A 77 -19.69 -2.29 3.89
N ILE A 78 -19.04 -2.78 4.94
CA ILE A 78 -17.71 -3.36 4.86
C ILE A 78 -17.73 -4.73 5.53
N ARG A 79 -16.83 -5.62 5.10
CA ARG A 79 -16.56 -6.87 5.80
C ARG A 79 -15.25 -6.73 6.56
N VAL A 80 -15.31 -6.84 7.89
CA VAL A 80 -14.10 -6.89 8.72
C VAL A 80 -13.61 -8.34 8.71
N LEU A 81 -12.40 -8.55 8.21
CA LEU A 81 -11.79 -9.86 8.09
C LEU A 81 -10.96 -10.21 9.32
N ASP A 82 -10.13 -9.27 9.76
CA ASP A 82 -9.21 -9.46 10.89
C ASP A 82 -8.75 -8.09 11.43
N PHE A 83 -8.17 -8.07 12.62
CA PHE A 83 -7.60 -6.85 13.19
C PHE A 83 -6.38 -7.14 14.08
N ILE A 84 -5.51 -6.13 14.19
CA ILE A 84 -4.33 -6.16 15.05
C ILE A 84 -4.41 -4.96 16.00
N ASP A 85 -4.34 -5.25 17.29
CA ASP A 85 -4.32 -4.23 18.34
C ASP A 85 -2.90 -3.79 18.71
N GLY A 86 -2.77 -2.55 19.18
CA GLY A 86 -1.56 -2.01 19.81
C GLY A 86 -0.38 -1.80 18.87
N VAL A 87 -0.62 -1.43 17.62
CA VAL A 87 0.44 -1.16 16.63
C VAL A 87 1.07 0.20 16.92
N LYS A 88 2.40 0.27 17.01
CA LYS A 88 3.12 1.54 17.09
C LYS A 88 3.25 2.13 15.70
N THR A 89 2.77 3.35 15.54
CA THR A 89 2.87 4.11 14.29
C THR A 89 3.66 5.39 14.53
N LYS A 90 4.20 6.00 13.46
CA LYS A 90 4.94 7.26 13.56
C LYS A 90 4.20 8.40 14.28
N GLN A 91 2.87 8.34 14.36
CA GLN A 91 2.04 9.40 14.95
C GLN A 91 1.40 8.98 16.28
N GLY A 92 1.83 7.87 16.88
CA GLY A 92 1.37 7.41 18.19
C GLY A 92 1.35 5.90 18.37
N GLU A 93 1.35 5.47 19.62
CA GLU A 93 1.20 4.08 20.06
C GLU A 93 -0.29 3.72 20.27
N GLY A 94 -0.59 2.42 20.37
CA GLY A 94 -1.94 1.96 20.73
C GLY A 94 -2.98 2.05 19.62
N ARG A 95 -2.57 2.10 18.34
CA ARG A 95 -3.51 2.13 17.22
C ARG A 95 -3.94 0.73 16.81
N VAL A 96 -5.17 0.64 16.34
CA VAL A 96 -5.75 -0.58 15.80
C VAL A 96 -5.62 -0.54 14.28
N VAL A 97 -5.16 -1.66 13.70
CA VAL A 97 -5.13 -1.86 12.25
C VAL A 97 -6.17 -2.92 11.91
N MET A 98 -7.18 -2.55 11.13
CA MET A 98 -8.22 -3.45 10.67
C MET A 98 -7.98 -3.84 9.21
N LYS A 99 -8.12 -5.12 8.90
CA LYS A 99 -8.20 -5.62 7.53
C LYS A 99 -9.68 -5.67 7.13
N ILE A 100 -10.05 -4.87 6.16
CA ILE A 100 -11.43 -4.77 5.66
C ILE A 100 -11.50 -5.19 4.19
N GLN A 101 -12.69 -5.62 3.78
CA GLN A 101 -13.03 -5.89 2.40
C GLN A 101 -14.25 -5.06 2.01
N ASP A 102 -14.14 -4.34 0.90
CA ASP A 102 -15.23 -3.58 0.29
C ASP A 102 -16.26 -4.52 -0.38
N GLU A 103 -17.44 -4.01 -0.71
CA GLU A 103 -18.50 -4.75 -1.42
C GLU A 103 -18.04 -5.34 -2.76
N LEU A 104 -17.08 -4.68 -3.41
CA LEU A 104 -16.47 -5.09 -4.68
C LEU A 104 -15.39 -6.18 -4.51
N GLY A 105 -15.09 -6.60 -3.28
CA GLY A 105 -14.10 -7.63 -2.96
C GLY A 105 -12.67 -7.13 -2.77
N TYR A 106 -12.41 -5.83 -2.95
CA TYR A 106 -11.08 -5.25 -2.71
C TYR A 106 -10.76 -5.18 -1.21
N GLU A 107 -9.55 -5.62 -0.86
CA GLU A 107 -9.06 -5.55 0.52
C GLU A 107 -8.33 -4.24 0.78
N TYR A 108 -8.58 -3.65 1.95
CA TYR A 108 -7.92 -2.44 2.43
C TYR A 108 -7.53 -2.59 3.90
N LYS A 109 -6.51 -1.86 4.32
CA LYS A 109 -6.22 -1.68 5.75
C LYS A 109 -6.66 -0.31 6.24
N VAL A 110 -7.24 -0.26 7.43
CA VAL A 110 -7.65 0.97 8.09
C VAL A 110 -6.91 1.09 9.41
N ILE A 111 -6.19 2.20 9.59
CA ILE A 111 -5.51 2.52 10.84
C ILE A 111 -6.40 3.50 11.60
N THR A 112 -6.82 3.11 12.80
CA THR A 112 -7.69 3.93 13.65
C THR A 112 -7.16 4.03 15.06
N SER A 113 -7.44 5.17 15.70
CA SER A 113 -7.22 5.40 17.14
C SER A 113 -8.54 5.54 17.90
N SER A 114 -9.68 5.15 17.30
CA SER A 114 -10.98 5.20 17.98
C SER A 114 -11.06 4.13 19.08
N HIS A 115 -11.33 4.55 20.31
CA HIS A 115 -11.52 3.66 21.45
C HIS A 115 -12.74 2.73 21.24
N LYS A 116 -13.87 3.25 20.75
CA LYS A 116 -15.07 2.43 20.52
C LYS A 116 -14.84 1.29 19.52
N ILE A 117 -14.12 1.57 18.44
CA ILE A 117 -13.79 0.53 17.45
C ILE A 117 -12.89 -0.52 18.09
N ARG A 118 -11.89 -0.10 18.86
CA ARG A 118 -11.01 -1.01 19.59
C ARG A 118 -11.80 -1.91 20.54
N ASP A 119 -12.68 -1.33 21.35
CA ASP A 119 -13.47 -2.06 22.35
C ASP A 119 -14.38 -3.11 21.70
N ILE A 120 -15.08 -2.76 20.61
CA ILE A 120 -15.94 -3.69 19.86
C ILE A 120 -15.12 -4.87 19.31
N LEU A 121 -13.94 -4.58 18.75
CA LEU A 121 -13.08 -5.63 18.16
C LEU A 121 -12.46 -6.54 19.23
N VAL A 122 -12.05 -5.98 20.37
CA VAL A 122 -11.55 -6.76 21.50
C VAL A 122 -12.65 -7.68 22.04
N GLN A 123 -13.87 -7.16 22.22
CA GLN A 123 -15.03 -7.98 22.60
C GLN A 123 -15.33 -9.07 21.58
N ALA A 124 -15.29 -8.75 20.28
CA ALA A 124 -15.44 -9.74 19.21
C ALA A 124 -14.39 -10.86 19.32
N ARG A 125 -13.12 -10.51 19.58
CA ARG A 125 -12.04 -11.49 19.75
C ARG A 125 -12.21 -12.36 20.99
N GLU A 126 -12.69 -11.79 22.10
CA GLU A 126 -13.02 -12.55 23.31
C GLU A 126 -14.16 -13.55 23.07
N LEU A 127 -15.14 -13.19 22.24
CA LEU A 127 -16.22 -14.10 21.82
C LEU A 127 -15.71 -15.22 20.91
N GLU A 128 -14.76 -14.93 20.02
CA GLU A 128 -14.06 -15.97 19.23
C GLU A 128 -13.33 -16.97 20.11
N ASN A 129 -12.61 -16.49 21.11
CA ASN A 129 -11.92 -17.35 22.07
C ASN A 129 -12.88 -18.26 22.85
N LYS A 130 -14.13 -17.82 23.04
CA LYS A 130 -15.21 -18.60 23.67
C LYS A 130 -15.90 -19.58 22.70
N GLY A 131 -15.44 -19.67 21.45
CA GLY A 131 -15.89 -20.66 20.48
C GLY A 131 -16.97 -20.18 19.49
N THR A 132 -17.36 -18.91 19.52
CA THR A 132 -18.27 -18.35 18.51
C THR A 132 -17.46 -17.72 17.39
N LYS A 133 -17.54 -18.23 16.14
CA LYS A 133 -16.86 -17.58 15.01
C LYS A 133 -17.49 -16.22 14.73
N VAL A 134 -16.75 -15.14 14.99
CA VAL A 134 -17.22 -13.75 14.78
C VAL A 134 -16.68 -13.19 13.47
N PHE A 135 -15.41 -13.46 13.12
CA PHE A 135 -14.87 -13.02 11.84
C PHE A 135 -14.98 -14.12 10.76
N PRO A 136 -15.27 -13.75 9.50
CA PRO A 136 -15.50 -12.39 8.98
C PRO A 136 -16.91 -11.86 9.22
N GLN A 137 -17.04 -10.59 9.66
CA GLN A 137 -18.33 -9.96 9.96
C GLN A 137 -18.64 -8.79 9.01
N SER A 138 -19.86 -8.76 8.48
CA SER A 138 -20.38 -7.59 7.73
C SER A 138 -20.86 -6.52 8.71
N THR A 139 -20.30 -5.31 8.63
CA THR A 139 -20.63 -4.18 9.51
C THR A 139 -20.65 -2.87 8.73
N GLU A 140 -21.21 -1.81 9.35
CA GLU A 140 -21.16 -0.45 8.82
C GLU A 140 -20.34 0.46 9.75
N ILE A 141 -19.50 1.32 9.17
CA ILE A 141 -18.81 2.36 9.95
C ILE A 141 -19.70 3.60 10.00
N ARG A 142 -20.05 4.03 11.21
CA ARG A 142 -20.70 5.33 11.44
C ARG A 142 -19.78 6.32 12.11
N CYS A 143 -20.09 7.59 11.90
CA CYS A 143 -19.37 8.73 12.46
C CYS A 143 -20.35 9.57 13.27
N ASN A 144 -20.08 9.74 14.57
CA ASN A 144 -20.76 10.70 15.41
C ASN A 144 -19.96 12.01 15.43
N ILE A 145 -20.66 13.13 15.29
CA ILE A 145 -20.09 14.46 15.38
C ILE A 145 -20.50 15.02 16.75
N PHE A 146 -19.51 15.31 17.59
CA PHE A 146 -19.74 15.97 18.87
C PHE A 146 -19.94 17.48 18.69
N SER A 147 -20.57 18.12 19.68
CA SER A 147 -20.77 19.57 19.72
C SER A 147 -19.46 20.36 19.62
N ASN A 148 -18.34 19.77 20.06
CA ASN A 148 -16.99 20.36 19.95
C ASN A 148 -16.32 20.13 18.58
N GLY A 149 -17.05 19.63 17.57
CA GLY A 149 -16.52 19.31 16.24
C GLY A 149 -15.65 18.05 16.16
N ALA A 150 -15.42 17.38 17.30
CA ALA A 150 -14.72 16.10 17.35
C ALA A 150 -15.55 15.01 16.65
N LYS A 151 -14.87 14.14 15.91
CA LYS A 151 -15.48 13.01 15.21
C LYS A 151 -15.07 11.72 15.89
N GLU A 152 -16.05 10.87 16.15
CA GLU A 152 -15.82 9.54 16.70
C GLU A 152 -16.47 8.49 15.81
N TYR A 153 -15.68 7.46 15.51
CA TYR A 153 -16.09 6.37 14.63
C TYR A 153 -16.41 5.14 15.45
N TYR A 154 -17.44 4.40 15.05
CA TYR A 154 -17.86 3.16 15.68
C TYR A 154 -18.44 2.20 14.62
N LEU A 155 -18.44 0.90 14.95
CA LEU A 155 -19.00 -0.15 14.11
C LEU A 155 -20.45 -0.45 14.57
N ILE A 156 -21.31 -0.76 13.60
CA ILE A 156 -22.70 -1.23 13.80
C ILE A 156 -22.88 -2.55 13.06
#